data_AF-A0A840YPS2-F1
#
_entry.id   AF-A0A840YPS2-F1
#
_cell.length_a   1.000
_cell.length_b   1.000
_cell.length_c   1.000
_cell.angle_alpha   90.00
_cell.angle_beta   90.00
_cell.angle_gamma   90.00
#
_symmetry.space_group_name_H-M   'P 1'
#
loop_
_entity.id
_entity.type
_entity.pdbx_description
1 polymer ?
#
loop_
_entity_poly.entity_id
_entity_poly.type
_entity_poly.pdbx_seq_one_letter_code
_entity_poly.pdbx_strand_id
1 'polypeptide(L)'
;MSLAILLAAALQTVNVSGGVEVSNSPQIGIATRHARCIVRRIGVAPRDEGARQAAIDTAISDCRAYVESDFTQGRVQRGDRLVSGRWWRGMQRTLDAIERDVAEAIVTPKQYKIIWQLPDGGRVDVYNAPGALTSVRLLTVPL
;
A
#
# COMPACT_ATOMS: atom_id res chain seq x y z
N MET A 1 -2.33 42.92 -29.16
CA MET A 1 -2.34 41.45 -29.25
C MET A 1 -0.94 40.95 -28.95
N SER A 2 -0.76 40.20 -27.87
CA SER A 2 0.24 39.12 -27.75
C SER A 2 0.09 38.50 -26.37
N LEU A 3 -0.47 37.29 -26.38
CA LEU A 3 -0.53 36.36 -25.27
C LEU A 3 0.90 35.96 -24.86
N ALA A 4 1.13 35.83 -23.56
CA ALA A 4 2.05 34.85 -23.01
C ALA A 4 1.64 34.52 -21.57
N ILE A 5 0.49 33.85 -21.44
CA ILE A 5 0.15 33.10 -20.24
C ILE A 5 1.03 31.85 -20.27
N LEU A 6 2.17 31.88 -19.60
CA LEU A 6 2.90 30.66 -19.27
C LEU A 6 2.23 30.04 -18.05
N LEU A 7 1.28 29.14 -18.34
CA LEU A 7 0.94 28.03 -17.47
C LEU A 7 2.25 27.30 -17.13
N ALA A 8 2.83 27.61 -15.98
CA ALA A 8 3.69 26.65 -15.29
C ALA A 8 2.77 25.52 -14.84
N ALA A 9 2.58 24.56 -15.74
CA ALA A 9 1.93 23.30 -15.44
C ALA A 9 2.61 22.70 -14.22
N ALA A 10 1.84 22.68 -13.14
CA ALA A 10 1.91 21.75 -12.03
C ALA A 10 2.84 20.54 -12.28
N LEU A 11 4.12 20.69 -11.94
CA LEU A 11 4.87 19.59 -11.38
C LEU A 11 4.22 19.32 -10.02
N GLN A 12 3.12 18.58 -10.03
CA GLN A 12 2.75 17.74 -8.90
C GLN A 12 3.83 16.65 -8.83
N THR A 13 5.03 17.03 -8.41
CA THR A 13 5.89 16.13 -7.65
C THR A 13 5.04 15.76 -6.45
N VAL A 14 4.22 14.72 -6.59
CA VAL A 14 3.73 13.98 -5.45
C VAL A 14 5.03 13.49 -4.82
N ASN A 15 5.51 14.26 -3.85
CA ASN A 15 6.57 13.89 -2.92
C ASN A 15 5.97 12.73 -2.12
N VAL A 16 5.91 11.56 -2.76
CA VAL A 16 5.71 10.29 -2.09
C VAL A 16 7.03 10.01 -1.40
N SER A 17 7.31 10.73 -0.31
CA SER A 17 8.34 10.35 0.63
C SER A 17 7.79 9.15 1.39
N GLY A 18 8.25 7.96 1.05
CA GLY A 18 7.76 6.74 1.66
C GLY A 18 7.77 5.56 0.71
N GLY A 19 7.17 4.48 1.17
CA GLY A 19 6.92 3.27 0.45
C GLY A 19 7.68 2.08 0.98
N VAL A 20 7.02 0.93 0.93
CA VAL A 20 7.58 -0.33 1.39
C VAL A 20 8.01 -1.16 0.20
N GLU A 21 9.30 -1.49 0.16
CA GLU A 21 9.83 -2.43 -0.81
C GLU A 21 9.39 -3.85 -0.45
N VAL A 22 8.82 -4.54 -1.44
CA VAL A 22 8.34 -5.91 -1.31
C VAL A 22 8.89 -6.72 -2.46
N SER A 23 9.48 -7.87 -2.13
CA SER A 23 10.13 -8.75 -3.09
C SER A 23 9.49 -10.14 -3.11
N ASN A 24 9.53 -10.80 -4.25
CA ASN A 24 8.91 -12.08 -4.57
C ASN A 24 7.37 -12.00 -4.72
N SER A 25 6.86 -12.57 -5.82
CA SER A 25 5.44 -12.50 -6.22
C SER A 25 4.41 -12.85 -5.12
N PRO A 26 4.58 -13.91 -4.30
CA PRO A 26 3.64 -14.21 -3.21
C PRO A 26 3.57 -13.12 -2.13
N GLN A 27 4.71 -12.51 -1.79
CA GLN A 27 4.74 -11.41 -0.81
C GLN A 27 4.10 -10.16 -1.39
N ILE A 28 4.40 -9.85 -2.66
CA ILE A 28 3.82 -8.70 -3.37
C ILE A 28 2.29 -8.77 -3.35
N GLY A 29 1.72 -9.94 -3.63
CA GLY A 29 0.26 -10.13 -3.62
C GLY A 29 -0.37 -9.90 -2.24
N ILE A 30 0.19 -10.49 -1.19
CA ILE A 30 -0.31 -10.35 0.19
C ILE A 30 -0.15 -8.92 0.69
N ALA A 31 1.04 -8.34 0.52
CA ALA A 31 1.37 -6.98 0.91
C ALA A 31 0.42 -5.97 0.24
N THR A 32 0.22 -6.13 -1.08
CA THR A 32 -0.68 -5.26 -1.84
C THR A 32 -2.13 -5.41 -1.39
N ARG A 33 -2.60 -6.64 -1.16
CA ARG A 33 -3.96 -6.88 -0.66
C ARG A 33 -4.17 -6.23 0.71
N HIS A 34 -3.21 -6.38 1.62
CA HIS A 34 -3.23 -5.78 2.96
C HIS A 34 -3.29 -4.26 2.90
N ALA A 35 -2.33 -3.63 2.21
CA ALA A 35 -2.29 -2.17 2.07
C ALA A 35 -3.58 -1.62 1.46
N ARG A 36 -4.12 -2.30 0.43
CA ARG A 36 -5.39 -1.94 -0.21
C ARG A 36 -6.60 -2.13 0.71
N CYS A 37 -6.60 -3.16 1.53
CA CYS A 37 -7.64 -3.38 2.54
C CYS A 37 -7.72 -2.16 3.47
N ILE A 38 -6.57 -1.71 4.00
CA ILE A 38 -6.50 -0.58 4.94
C ILE A 38 -7.07 0.69 4.31
N VAL A 39 -6.54 1.14 3.16
CA VAL A 39 -6.99 2.40 2.54
C VAL A 39 -8.45 2.34 2.08
N ARG A 40 -8.95 1.16 1.69
CA ARG A 40 -10.38 0.97 1.35
C ARG A 40 -11.27 1.00 2.58
N ARG A 41 -10.81 0.41 3.69
CA ARG A 41 -11.55 0.38 4.96
C ARG A 41 -11.68 1.77 5.57
N ILE A 42 -10.65 2.61 5.42
CA ILE A 42 -10.68 4.03 5.78
C ILE A 42 -11.62 4.81 4.84
N GLY A 43 -11.54 4.57 3.52
CA GLY A 43 -12.30 5.32 2.53
C GLY A 43 -11.77 6.75 2.39
N VAL A 44 -12.60 7.75 2.71
CA VAL A 44 -12.16 9.14 2.80
C VAL A 44 -11.65 9.39 4.23
N ALA A 45 -10.39 9.78 4.38
CA ALA A 45 -9.81 10.05 5.68
C ALA A 45 -10.55 11.19 6.40
N PRO A 46 -10.90 11.03 7.69
CA PRO A 46 -11.52 12.10 8.47
C PRO A 46 -10.67 13.37 8.53
N ARG A 47 -11.35 14.53 8.57
CA ARG A 47 -10.70 15.83 8.75
C ARG A 47 -10.15 16.00 10.16
N ASP A 48 -10.92 15.58 11.15
CA ASP A 48 -10.48 15.55 12.54
C ASP A 48 -9.32 14.56 12.72
N GLU A 49 -8.26 14.98 13.41
CA GLU A 49 -7.04 14.19 13.59
C GLU A 49 -7.26 12.96 14.46
N GLY A 50 -7.99 13.11 15.57
CA GLY A 50 -8.31 11.98 16.46
C GLY A 50 -9.17 10.93 15.76
N ALA A 51 -10.21 11.37 15.04
CA ALA A 51 -11.06 10.49 14.24
C ALA A 51 -10.28 9.81 13.10
N ARG A 52 -9.33 10.51 12.48
CA ARG A 52 -8.49 9.95 11.42
C ARG A 52 -7.56 8.87 11.97
N GLN A 53 -6.88 9.13 13.08
CA GLN A 53 -6.02 8.14 13.70
C GLN A 53 -6.81 6.90 14.14
N ALA A 54 -7.99 7.10 14.76
CA ALA A 54 -8.86 5.98 15.15
C ALA A 54 -9.32 5.15 13.94
N ALA A 55 -9.62 5.80 12.80
CA ALA A 55 -9.97 5.11 11.56
C ALA A 55 -8.80 4.31 10.99
N ILE A 56 -7.58 4.87 11.03
CA ILE A 56 -6.34 4.19 10.62
C ILE A 56 -6.10 2.96 11.50
N ASP A 57 -6.13 3.11 12.82
CA ASP A 57 -5.87 2.03 13.77
C ASP A 57 -6.89 0.89 13.63
N THR A 58 -8.18 1.24 13.49
CA THR A 58 -9.25 0.26 13.26
C THR A 58 -9.03 -0.50 11.95
N ALA A 59 -8.72 0.21 10.87
CA ALA A 59 -8.50 -0.40 9.58
C ALA A 59 -7.26 -1.31 9.56
N ILE A 60 -6.18 -0.91 10.22
CA ILE A 60 -4.97 -1.72 10.39
C ILE A 60 -5.31 -3.01 11.15
N SER A 61 -5.99 -2.90 12.29
CA SER A 61 -6.38 -4.05 13.11
C SER A 61 -7.26 -5.05 12.35
N ASP A 62 -8.35 -4.56 11.74
CA ASP A 62 -9.30 -5.37 10.96
C ASP A 62 -8.58 -6.14 9.83
N CYS A 63 -7.76 -5.42 9.05
CA CYS A 63 -7.07 -6.00 7.89
C CYS A 63 -5.94 -6.95 8.30
N ARG A 64 -5.25 -6.67 9.41
CA ARG A 64 -4.21 -7.55 9.96
C ARG A 64 -4.82 -8.87 10.41
N ALA A 65 -5.92 -8.81 11.17
CA ALA A 65 -6.62 -10.01 11.63
C ALA A 65 -7.09 -10.88 10.45
N TYR A 66 -7.57 -10.25 9.37
CA TYR A 66 -7.95 -10.98 8.16
C TYR A 66 -6.78 -11.71 7.50
N VAL A 67 -5.64 -11.04 7.30
CA VAL A 67 -4.44 -11.63 6.69
C VAL A 67 -3.80 -12.70 7.58
N GLU A 68 -3.82 -12.53 8.90
CA GLU A 68 -3.34 -13.55 9.84
C GLU A 68 -4.26 -14.78 9.91
N SER A 69 -5.57 -14.57 9.75
CA SER A 69 -6.54 -15.65 9.62
C SER A 69 -6.26 -16.49 8.36
N ASP A 70 -5.91 -15.88 7.24
CA ASP A 70 -5.50 -16.61 6.03
C ASP A 70 -4.30 -17.53 6.28
N PHE A 71 -3.30 -17.06 7.03
CA PHE A 71 -2.14 -17.88 7.37
C PHE A 71 -2.52 -19.03 8.32
N THR A 72 -3.27 -18.72 9.39
CA THR A 72 -3.70 -19.69 10.40
C THR A 72 -4.54 -20.81 9.80
N GLN A 73 -5.37 -20.48 8.81
CA GLN A 73 -6.22 -21.44 8.10
C GLN A 73 -5.51 -22.17 6.94
N GLY A 74 -4.20 -21.97 6.76
CA GLY A 74 -3.43 -22.63 5.70
C GLY A 74 -3.80 -22.16 4.29
N ARG A 75 -4.33 -20.95 4.12
CA ARG A 75 -4.67 -20.37 2.81
C ARG A 75 -3.51 -19.68 2.12
N VAL A 76 -2.40 -19.46 2.82
CA VAL A 76 -1.20 -18.83 2.28
C VAL A 76 -0.24 -19.88 1.73
N GLN A 77 -0.07 -19.86 0.41
CA GLN A 77 0.75 -20.83 -0.33
C GLN A 77 1.88 -20.16 -1.11
N ARG A 78 2.96 -20.91 -1.34
CA ARG A 78 4.06 -20.56 -2.24
C ARG A 78 4.25 -21.73 -3.21
N GLY A 79 3.81 -21.54 -4.47
CA GLY A 79 3.60 -22.66 -5.38
C GLY A 79 2.57 -23.61 -4.76
N ASP A 80 2.85 -24.91 -4.78
CA ASP A 80 1.92 -25.93 -4.27
C ASP A 80 2.09 -26.26 -2.78
N ARG A 81 2.86 -25.44 -2.03
CA ARG A 81 3.17 -25.69 -0.62
C ARG A 81 2.67 -24.58 0.28
N LEU A 82 2.18 -24.95 1.45
CA LEU A 82 1.90 -24.02 2.55
C LEU A 82 3.18 -23.29 2.96
N VAL A 83 3.06 -22.00 3.29
CA VAL A 83 4.21 -21.24 3.79
C VAL A 83 4.57 -21.66 5.22
N SER A 84 5.87 -21.71 5.52
CA SER A 84 6.33 -22.05 6.87
C SER A 84 6.16 -20.88 7.85
N GLY A 85 6.11 -21.17 9.15
CA GLY A 85 6.08 -20.11 10.17
C GLY A 85 7.31 -19.18 10.12
N ARG A 86 8.49 -19.68 9.71
CA ARG A 86 9.68 -18.83 9.51
C ARG A 86 9.47 -17.85 8.36
N TRP A 87 8.87 -18.30 7.26
CA TRP A 87 8.54 -17.44 6.13
C TRP A 87 7.49 -16.40 6.56
N TRP A 88 6.47 -16.82 7.30
CA TRP A 88 5.42 -15.94 7.80
C TRP A 88 5.96 -14.83 8.71
N ARG A 89 6.89 -15.14 9.62
CA ARG A 89 7.56 -14.11 10.43
C ARG A 89 8.29 -13.05 9.58
N GLY A 90 8.80 -13.43 8.41
CA GLY A 90 9.35 -12.49 7.44
C GLY A 90 8.27 -11.61 6.81
N MET A 91 7.13 -12.23 6.46
CA MET A 91 5.96 -11.51 5.95
C MET A 91 5.40 -10.52 6.98
N GLN A 92 5.31 -10.89 8.26
CA GLN A 92 4.83 -10.01 9.33
C GLN A 92 5.62 -8.70 9.40
N ARG A 93 6.96 -8.75 9.32
CA ARG A 93 7.78 -7.53 9.27
C ARG A 93 7.45 -6.62 8.08
N THR A 94 7.08 -7.22 6.94
CA THR A 94 6.67 -6.46 5.75
C THR A 94 5.31 -5.80 5.98
N LEU A 95 4.38 -6.52 6.59
CA LEU A 95 3.07 -5.98 6.97
C LEU A 95 3.20 -4.85 7.99
N ASP A 96 4.08 -4.97 8.99
CA ASP A 96 4.32 -3.93 10.00
C ASP A 96 4.88 -2.65 9.36
N ALA A 97 5.80 -2.81 8.39
CA ALA A 97 6.34 -1.69 7.63
C ALA A 97 5.25 -0.99 6.80
N ILE A 98 4.33 -1.76 6.20
CA ILE A 98 3.21 -1.22 5.39
C ILE A 98 2.24 -0.45 6.27
N GLU A 99 1.90 -0.97 7.44
CA GLU A 99 0.99 -0.33 8.37
C GLU A 99 1.51 1.02 8.83
N ARG A 100 2.80 1.07 9.18
CA ARG A 100 3.46 2.33 9.51
C ARG A 100 3.47 3.31 8.33
N ASP A 101 3.85 2.86 7.14
CA ASP A 101 3.89 3.71 5.94
C ASP A 101 2.50 4.28 5.60
N VAL A 102 1.45 3.46 5.68
CA VAL A 102 0.07 3.89 5.45
C VAL A 102 -0.37 4.91 6.50
N ALA A 103 -0.08 4.67 7.78
CA ALA A 103 -0.42 5.59 8.86
C ALA A 103 0.28 6.96 8.67
N GLU A 104 1.56 6.94 8.31
CA GLU A 104 2.36 8.16 8.06
C GLU A 104 1.89 8.92 6.80
N ALA A 105 1.39 8.22 5.78
CA ALA A 105 0.95 8.85 4.53
C ALA A 105 -0.42 9.56 4.64
N ILE A 106 -1.31 9.10 5.52
CA ILE A 106 -2.71 9.57 5.61
C ILE A 106 -2.82 10.76 6.57
N VAL A 107 -2.41 11.94 6.09
CA VAL A 107 -2.39 13.18 6.90
C VAL A 107 -3.43 14.22 6.49
N THR A 108 -4.01 14.10 5.29
CA THR A 108 -5.05 15.00 4.77
C THR A 108 -6.38 14.29 4.57
N PRO A 109 -7.53 15.01 4.63
CA PRO A 109 -8.86 14.42 4.48
C PRO A 109 -9.20 14.10 3.01
N LYS A 110 -8.47 13.14 2.46
CA LYS A 110 -8.62 12.64 1.09
C LYS A 110 -8.87 11.15 1.12
N GLN A 111 -9.33 10.63 -0.02
CA GLN A 111 -9.22 9.20 -0.27
C GLN A 111 -7.78 8.88 -0.69
N TYR A 112 -7.31 7.69 -0.35
CA TYR A 112 -5.98 7.22 -0.73
C TYR A 112 -6.08 5.91 -1.52
N LYS A 113 -5.06 5.62 -2.32
CA LYS A 113 -4.90 4.35 -3.00
C LYS A 113 -3.46 3.85 -2.88
N ILE A 114 -3.30 2.56 -3.17
CA ILE A 114 -1.98 1.93 -3.30
C ILE A 114 -1.62 1.85 -4.78
N ILE A 115 -0.43 2.35 -5.13
CA ILE A 115 0.19 2.16 -6.44
C ILE A 115 1.50 1.41 -6.28
N TRP A 116 1.99 0.83 -7.37
CA TRP A 116 3.30 0.21 -7.43
C TRP A 116 4.28 1.14 -8.12
N GLN A 117 5.42 1.37 -7.48
CA GLN A 117 6.62 1.82 -8.16
C GLN A 117 7.44 0.60 -8.58
N LEU A 118 7.70 0.52 -9.87
CA LEU A 118 8.49 -0.51 -10.53
C LEU A 118 10.00 -0.23 -10.34
N PRO A 119 10.87 -1.24 -10.55
CA PRO A 119 12.32 -1.08 -10.39
C PRO A 119 12.96 -0.02 -11.29
N ASP A 120 12.38 0.24 -12.47
CA ASP A 120 12.81 1.30 -13.40
C ASP A 120 12.33 2.70 -12.97
N GLY A 121 11.64 2.81 -11.84
CA GLY A 121 11.06 4.03 -11.31
C GLY A 121 9.65 4.34 -11.85
N GLY A 122 9.15 3.58 -12.82
CA GLY A 122 7.80 3.72 -13.36
C GLY A 122 6.73 3.50 -12.29
N ARG A 123 5.63 4.23 -12.37
CA ARG A 123 4.51 4.10 -11.41
C ARG A 123 3.27 3.59 -12.12
N VAL A 124 2.68 2.52 -11.60
CA VAL A 124 1.50 1.89 -12.17
C VAL A 124 0.44 1.67 -11.10
N ASP A 125 -0.82 1.76 -11.50
CA ASP A 125 -1.88 1.17 -10.69
C ASP A 125 -1.65 -0.34 -10.62
N VAL A 126 -1.93 -0.94 -9.46
CA VAL A 126 -1.72 -2.37 -9.20
C VAL A 126 -2.33 -3.26 -10.28
N TYR A 127 -3.47 -2.84 -10.84
CA TYR A 127 -4.20 -3.59 -11.86
C TYR A 127 -3.58 -3.49 -13.27
N ASN A 128 -2.65 -2.58 -13.49
CA ASN A 128 -2.04 -2.29 -14.79
C ASN A 128 -0.59 -2.80 -14.87
N ALA A 129 -0.19 -3.71 -13.98
CA ALA A 129 1.18 -4.20 -13.93
C ALA A 129 1.56 -5.01 -15.19
N PRO A 130 2.77 -4.80 -15.77
CA PRO A 130 3.16 -5.37 -17.07
C PRO A 130 3.52 -6.88 -17.05
N GLY A 131 3.13 -7.63 -16.02
CA GLY A 131 3.39 -9.07 -15.89
C GLY A 131 3.77 -9.49 -14.47
N ALA A 132 4.36 -10.68 -14.33
CA ALA A 132 4.82 -11.19 -13.04
C ALA A 132 6.06 -10.41 -12.55
N LEU A 133 5.89 -9.60 -11.52
CA LEU A 133 6.96 -8.79 -10.94
C LEU A 133 7.70 -9.54 -9.82
N THR A 134 9.02 -9.34 -9.75
CA THR A 134 9.89 -9.91 -8.72
C THR A 134 10.14 -8.95 -7.55
N SER A 135 9.96 -7.66 -7.77
CA SER A 135 10.01 -6.63 -6.73
C SER A 135 9.16 -5.43 -7.13
N VAL A 136 8.56 -4.77 -6.14
CA VAL A 136 7.88 -3.48 -6.27
C VAL A 136 8.09 -2.67 -4.99
N ARG A 137 7.94 -1.36 -5.09
CA ARG A 137 7.72 -0.50 -3.92
C ARG A 137 6.24 -0.11 -3.86
N LEU A 138 5.58 -0.47 -2.77
CA LEU A 138 4.20 -0.08 -2.49
C LEU A 138 4.19 1.37 -2.04
N LEU A 139 3.37 2.19 -2.68
CA LEU A 139 3.22 3.60 -2.37
C LEU A 139 1.77 3.90 -2.01
N THR A 140 1.56 4.55 -0.86
CA THR A 140 0.27 5.12 -0.48
C THR A 140 0.18 6.55 -1.02
N VAL A 141 -0.79 6.81 -1.89
CA VAL A 141 -0.93 8.11 -2.55
C VAL A 141 -2.35 8.67 -2.41
N PRO A 142 -2.51 9.99 -2.25
CA PRO A 142 -3.84 10.62 -2.26
C PRO A 142 -4.46 10.53 -3.66
N LEU A 143 -5.78 10.35 -3.71
CA LEU A 143 -6.60 10.49 -4.92
C LEU A 143 -6.97 11.95 -5.19
#